data_AF-A0A925LJ12-F1
#
_entry.id   AF-A0A925LJ12-F1
#
_cell.length_a   1.000
_cell.length_b   1.000
_cell.length_c   1.000
_cell.angle_alpha   90.00
_cell.angle_beta   90.00
_cell.angle_gamma   90.00
#
_symmetry.space_group_name_H-M   'P 1'
#
loop_
_entity.id
_entity.type
_entity.pdbx_description
1 polymer ?
#
loop_
_entity_poly.entity_id
_entity_poly.type
_entity_poly.pdbx_seq_one_letter_code
_entity_poly.pdbx_strand_id
1 'polypeptide(L)'
;LAHPTLYKLDVHGIEKLVKTLVTDGLLGIEGLYPLYNSYETKYLRSFAIKYNLCITGGSDFHGTNKPDIDLAIGRGRLHVPDQLLKPLRALSSNRI
;
A
#
# COMPACT_ATOMS: atom_id res chain seq x y z
N LEU A 1 -2.39 5.32 -2.14
CA LEU A 1 -1.10 5.86 -1.66
C LEU A 1 -0.08 4.74 -1.72
N ALA A 2 0.87 4.83 -2.65
CA ALA A 2 1.87 3.79 -2.90
C ALA A 2 3.10 3.99 -2.02
N HIS A 3 3.63 2.90 -1.48
CA HIS A 3 4.86 2.79 -0.71
C HIS A 3 5.21 4.01 0.19
N PRO A 4 4.31 4.49 1.09
CA PRO A 4 4.49 5.74 1.83
C PRO A 4 5.73 5.80 2.73
N THR A 5 6.28 4.65 3.15
CA THR A 5 7.49 4.61 4.00
C THR A 5 8.76 5.09 3.27
N LEU A 6 8.73 5.14 1.93
CA LEU A 6 9.82 5.67 1.13
C LEU A 6 9.89 7.21 1.11
N TYR A 7 8.89 7.91 1.65
CA TYR A 7 8.79 9.37 1.59
C TYR A 7 9.65 10.09 2.64
N LYS A 8 10.48 9.36 3.40
CA LYS A 8 11.34 9.90 4.46
C LYS A 8 10.55 10.65 5.56
N LEU A 9 9.31 10.23 5.77
CA LEU A 9 8.46 10.68 6.86
C LEU A 9 8.48 9.65 7.99
N ASP A 10 8.36 10.12 9.22
CA ASP A 10 8.07 9.25 10.36
C ASP A 10 6.61 8.79 10.34
N VAL A 11 6.25 7.90 11.27
CA VAL A 11 4.89 7.34 11.34
C VAL A 11 3.83 8.43 11.50
N HIS A 12 4.11 9.47 12.27
CA HIS A 12 3.19 10.59 12.46
C HIS A 12 3.04 11.43 11.19
N GLY A 13 4.14 11.71 10.48
CA GLY A 13 4.13 12.40 9.19
C GLY A 13 3.34 11.63 8.13
N ILE A 14 3.51 10.31 8.07
CA ILE A 14 2.72 9.44 7.19
C ILE A 14 1.24 9.51 7.56
N GLU A 15 0.89 9.43 8.84
CA GLU A 15 -0.50 9.52 9.29
C GLU A 15 -1.14 10.88 8.92
N LYS A 16 -0.39 11.98 9.10
CA LYS A 16 -0.86 13.31 8.70
C LYS A 16 -1.10 13.39 7.20
N LEU A 17 -0.19 12.86 6.39
CA LEU A 17 -0.36 12.77 4.94
C LEU A 17 -1.59 11.95 4.57
N VAL A 18 -1.76 10.77 5.18
CA VAL A 18 -2.93 9.91 4.96
C VAL A 18 -4.21 10.67 5.29
N LYS A 19 -4.26 11.36 6.43
CA LYS A 19 -5.43 12.15 6.85
C LYS A 19 -5.78 13.23 5.81
N THR A 20 -4.79 13.98 5.32
CA THR A 20 -5.01 14.99 4.27
C THR A 20 -5.51 14.36 2.98
N LEU A 21 -4.90 13.27 2.54
CA LEU A 21 -5.32 12.62 1.30
C LEU A 21 -6.71 11.99 1.41
N VAL A 22 -7.09 11.49 2.59
CA VAL A 22 -8.44 11.01 2.87
C VAL A 22 -9.46 12.14 2.70
N THR A 23 -9.16 13.36 3.17
CA THR A 23 -10.04 14.50 2.95
C THR A 23 -10.15 14.88 1.48
N ASP A 24 -9.11 14.57 0.68
CA ASP A 24 -9.06 14.82 -0.76
C ASP A 24 -9.61 13.64 -1.60
N GLY A 25 -10.19 12.61 -0.95
CA GLY A 25 -10.83 11.49 -1.64
C GLY A 25 -9.95 10.25 -1.86
N LEU A 26 -8.88 10.07 -1.07
CA LEU A 26 -8.09 8.84 -1.08
C LEU A 26 -8.93 7.65 -0.65
N LEU A 27 -8.88 6.57 -1.45
CA LEU A 27 -9.66 5.35 -1.21
C LEU A 27 -8.82 4.13 -0.86
N GLY A 28 -7.49 4.23 -0.95
CA GLY A 28 -6.61 3.08 -0.69
C GLY A 28 -5.17 3.42 -0.37
N ILE A 29 -4.52 2.52 0.36
CA ILE A 29 -3.13 2.63 0.82
C ILE A 29 -2.41 1.29 0.60
N GLU A 30 -1.14 1.35 0.24
CA GLU A 30 -0.30 0.15 0.12
C GLU A 30 0.12 -0.31 1.51
N GLY A 31 -0.33 -1.50 1.89
CA GLY A 31 0.00 -2.13 3.17
C GLY A 31 0.88 -3.37 3.01
N LEU A 32 1.10 -3.83 1.77
CA LEU A 32 1.93 -5.00 1.45
C LEU A 32 2.94 -4.61 0.37
N TYR A 33 4.21 -4.58 0.73
CA TYR A 33 5.31 -4.20 -0.16
C TYR A 33 6.56 -5.02 0.21
N PRO A 34 7.38 -5.51 -0.75
CA PRO A 34 8.50 -6.41 -0.47
C PRO A 34 9.55 -5.89 0.53
N LEU A 35 9.70 -4.57 0.65
CA LEU A 35 10.68 -3.98 1.56
C LEU A 35 10.10 -3.59 2.92
N TYR A 36 8.80 -3.81 3.14
CA TYR A 36 8.20 -3.55 4.45
C TYR A 36 8.64 -4.58 5.46
N ASN A 37 9.09 -4.09 6.61
CA ASN A 37 9.17 -4.91 7.80
C ASN A 37 7.78 -5.10 8.42
N SER A 38 7.70 -5.94 9.45
CA SER A 38 6.45 -6.27 10.13
C SER A 38 5.82 -5.05 10.83
N TYR A 39 6.63 -4.11 11.31
CA TYR A 39 6.16 -2.88 11.94
C TYR A 39 5.50 -1.94 10.92
N GLU A 40 6.14 -1.74 9.76
CA GLU A 40 5.61 -0.95 8.64
C GLU A 40 4.28 -1.48 8.14
N THR A 41 4.22 -2.78 7.86
CA THR A 41 2.99 -3.46 7.46
C THR A 41 1.88 -3.27 8.51
N LYS A 42 2.22 -3.35 9.80
CA LYS A 42 1.25 -3.24 10.90
C LYS A 42 0.66 -1.84 11.00
N TYR A 43 1.47 -0.78 11.01
CA TYR A 43 0.91 0.57 11.16
C TYR A 43 0.17 1.02 9.90
N LEU A 44 0.60 0.66 8.69
CA LEU A 44 -0.12 0.99 7.46
C LEU A 44 -1.49 0.31 7.39
N ARG A 45 -1.57 -0.96 7.82
CA ARG A 45 -2.86 -1.63 8.03
C ARG A 45 -3.73 -0.95 9.08
N SER A 46 -3.13 -0.46 10.16
CA SER A 46 -3.85 0.28 11.20
C SER A 46 -4.45 1.58 10.66
N PHE A 47 -3.72 2.29 9.80
CA PHE A 47 -4.22 3.49 9.13
C PHE A 47 -5.34 3.15 8.14
N ALA A 48 -5.21 2.05 7.40
CA ALA A 48 -6.27 1.60 6.52
C ALA A 48 -7.59 1.35 7.27
N ILE A 49 -7.52 0.70 8.44
CA ILE A 49 -8.69 0.49 9.30
C ILE A 49 -9.20 1.83 9.85
N LYS A 50 -8.32 2.67 10.39
CA LYS A 50 -8.67 3.95 11.03
C LYS A 50 -9.38 4.92 10.07
N TYR A 51 -8.94 4.96 8.82
CA TYR A 51 -9.43 5.90 7.81
C TYR A 51 -10.33 5.25 6.75
N ASN A 52 -10.78 4.02 6.98
CA ASN A 52 -11.65 3.26 6.07
C ASN A 52 -11.09 3.18 4.63
N LEU A 53 -9.79 2.93 4.50
CA LEU A 53 -9.11 2.79 3.21
C LEU A 53 -9.01 1.32 2.81
N CYS A 54 -9.07 1.05 1.51
CA CYS A 54 -8.73 -0.26 0.98
C CYS A 54 -7.22 -0.52 1.07
N ILE A 55 -6.85 -1.71 1.54
CA ILE A 55 -5.47 -2.17 1.52
C ILE A 55 -5.12 -2.64 0.10
N THR A 56 -3.96 -2.21 -0.38
CA THR A 56 -3.36 -2.63 -1.65
C THR A 56 -1.99 -3.27 -1.40
N GLY A 57 -1.45 -3.93 -2.42
CA GLY A 57 -0.10 -4.46 -2.41
C GLY A 57 0.47 -4.66 -3.80
N GLY A 58 1.79 -4.56 -3.93
CA GLY A 58 2.49 -4.73 -5.18
C GLY A 58 3.98 -5.00 -4.97
N SER A 59 4.62 -5.66 -5.94
CA SER A 59 6.07 -5.90 -5.89
C SER A 59 6.90 -4.69 -6.29
N ASP A 60 6.31 -3.72 -6.97
CA ASP A 60 7.00 -2.59 -7.58
C ASP A 60 8.16 -3.04 -8.50
N PHE A 61 7.88 -4.08 -9.29
CA PHE A 61 8.83 -4.68 -10.23
C PHE A 61 9.23 -3.71 -11.35
N HIS A 62 10.53 -3.56 -11.58
CA HIS A 62 11.10 -2.67 -12.60
C HIS A 62 12.18 -3.36 -13.47
N GLY A 63 12.17 -4.71 -13.53
CA GLY A 63 13.11 -5.48 -14.35
C GLY A 63 14.57 -5.23 -13.98
N THR A 64 15.41 -4.91 -14.98
CA THR A 64 16.85 -4.69 -14.80
C THR A 64 17.19 -3.54 -13.85
N ASN A 65 16.26 -2.61 -13.59
CA ASN A 65 16.47 -1.52 -12.64
C ASN A 65 16.33 -1.96 -11.17
N LYS A 66 15.70 -3.12 -10.92
CA LYS A 66 15.58 -3.76 -9.60
C LYS A 66 15.80 -5.27 -9.77
N PRO A 67 17.04 -5.70 -10.03
CA PRO A 67 17.33 -7.09 -10.36
C PRO A 67 17.02 -8.08 -9.22
N ASP A 68 16.82 -7.56 -8.01
CA ASP A 68 16.48 -8.31 -6.80
C ASP A 68 14.97 -8.41 -6.53
N ILE A 69 14.14 -7.76 -7.35
CA ILE A 69 12.68 -7.82 -7.26
C ILE A 69 12.17 -8.63 -8.43
N ASP A 70 11.52 -9.75 -8.15
CA ASP A 70 10.84 -10.56 -9.14
C ASP A 70 9.37 -10.12 -9.30
N LEU A 71 8.83 -10.36 -10.49
CA LEU A 71 7.43 -10.09 -10.80
C LEU A 71 6.52 -10.87 -9.84
N ALA A 72 5.52 -10.18 -9.27
CA ALA A 72 4.53 -10.69 -8.32
C ALA A 72 5.05 -11.21 -6.95
N ILE A 73 6.32 -11.63 -6.83
CA ILE A 73 6.85 -12.27 -5.61
C ILE A 73 7.86 -11.38 -4.84
N GLY A 74 8.30 -10.26 -5.42
CA GLY A 74 9.25 -9.35 -4.77
C GLY A 74 10.60 -10.04 -4.53
N ARG A 75 11.11 -10.00 -3.29
CA ARG A 75 12.30 -10.78 -2.86
C ARG A 75 11.97 -12.22 -2.43
N GLY A 76 10.89 -12.81 -2.96
CA GLY A 76 10.44 -14.17 -2.66
C GLY A 76 9.56 -14.32 -1.41
N ARG A 77 9.15 -13.22 -0.77
CA ARG A 77 8.29 -13.23 0.44
C ARG A 77 7.04 -12.37 0.33
N LEU A 78 6.82 -11.72 -0.82
CA LEU A 78 5.60 -10.96 -1.03
C LEU A 78 4.45 -11.92 -1.30
N HIS A 79 3.39 -11.81 -0.50
CA HIS A 79 2.12 -12.47 -0.75
C HIS A 79 1.01 -11.42 -0.71
N VAL A 80 0.48 -11.08 -1.88
CA VAL A 80 -0.67 -10.17 -2.03
C VAL A 80 -1.93 -11.02 -2.23
N PRO A 81 -2.84 -11.11 -1.24
CA PRO A 81 -4.02 -11.96 -1.38
C PRO A 81 -5.00 -11.41 -2.43
N ASP A 82 -5.55 -12.30 -3.27
CA ASP A 82 -6.60 -11.96 -4.25
C ASP A 82 -7.84 -11.30 -3.63
N GLN A 83 -8.07 -11.53 -2.33
CA GLN A 83 -9.14 -10.89 -1.56
C GLN A 83 -9.07 -9.36 -1.60
N LEU A 84 -7.88 -8.78 -1.79
CA LEU A 84 -7.70 -7.33 -1.94
C LEU A 84 -8.30 -6.79 -3.25
N LEU A 85 -8.44 -7.62 -4.28
CA LEU A 85 -8.92 -7.20 -5.60
C LEU A 85 -10.41 -6.84 -5.60
N LYS A 86 -11.24 -7.59 -4.87
CA LYS A 86 -12.70 -7.35 -4.80
C LYS A 86 -13.07 -5.95 -4.32
N PRO A 87 -12.60 -5.48 -3.13
CA PRO A 87 -12.93 -4.14 -2.67
C PRO A 87 -12.35 -3.06 -3.58
N LEU A 88 -11.16 -3.28 -4.17
CA LEU A 88 -10.57 -2.34 -5.13
C LEU A 88 -11.41 -2.17 -6.40
N ARG A 89 -11.91 -3.28 -6.96
CA ARG A 89 -12.82 -3.25 -8.12
C ARG A 89 -14.13 -2.54 -7.80
N ALA A 90 -14.70 -2.75 -6.62
CA ALA A 90 -15.91 -2.06 -6.19
C ALA A 90 -15.70 -0.53 -6.12
N LEU A 91 -14.53 -0.08 -5.65
CA LEU A 91 -14.18 1.34 -5.64
C LEU A 91 -13.94 1.92 -7.04
N SER A 92 -13.39 1.15 -7.98
CA SER A 92 -13.17 1.65 -9.35
C SER A 92 -14.47 1.79 -10.13
N SER A 93 -15.42 0.88 -9.94
CA SER A 93 -16.71 0.90 -10.64
C SER A 93 -17.65 2.03 -10.18
N ASN A 94 -17.39 2.63 -9.01
CA ASN A 94 -18.16 3.74 -8.46
C ASN A 94 -17.56 5.12 -8.81
N ARG A 95 -16.55 5.19 -9.69
CA ARG A 95 -16.04 6.46 -10.23
C ARG A 95 -16.89 6.87 -11.42
N ILE A 96 -17.69 7.90 -11.22
CA ILE A 96 -18.48 8.61 -12.25
C ILE A 96 -17.56 9.51 -13.06
#